data_AF-A0A3S0H5X4-F1
#
_entry.id   AF-A0A3S0H5X4-F1
#
_cell.length_a   1.000
_cell.length_b   1.000
_cell.length_c   1.000
_cell.angle_alpha   90.00
_cell.angle_beta   90.00
_cell.angle_gamma   90.00
#
_symmetry.space_group_name_H-M   'P 1'
#
loop_
_entity.id
_entity.type
_entity.pdbx_description
1 polymer ?
#
loop_
_entity_poly.entity_id
_entity_poly.type
_entity_poly.pdbx_seq_one_letter_code
_entity_poly.pdbx_strand_id
1 'polypeptide(L)'
;MPSMHTSFLPVVHARVVVIGLLSALVLAGCGSTSRRVNYEPEAFGSTTTHTRDYEATEAQTCEAARRALLSQGYMITAANADLVTGRKSFQPASEVHVEVEFRVVCARESTRSGKASRNTVAFATALQDRYGLKKVNNSASLGVGAIGSLSLPFSGSDDAMVKVASETLTDERFYDRFFSLLDRYLEGPEGEEEAGAPAETPAASPPPAASSSQPAPVPAPAVTYPVTSSPNRG
;
A
#
# COMPACT_ATOMS: atom_id res chain seq x y z
N MET A 1 -89.00 -15.50 8.78
CA MET A 1 -87.93 -15.79 7.81
C MET A 1 -86.83 -14.76 8.01
N PRO A 2 -85.61 -15.14 8.42
CA PRO A 2 -84.49 -14.20 8.53
C PRO A 2 -83.66 -14.21 7.23
N SER A 3 -83.30 -13.03 6.73
CA SER A 3 -82.22 -12.90 5.74
C SER A 3 -80.98 -12.39 6.47
N MET A 4 -79.99 -13.28 6.61
CA MET A 4 -78.63 -12.92 7.01
C MET A 4 -77.93 -12.25 5.82
N HIS A 5 -77.25 -11.13 6.07
CA HIS A 5 -76.24 -10.58 5.16
C HIS A 5 -74.90 -10.63 5.88
N THR A 6 -74.02 -11.48 5.36
CA THR A 6 -72.70 -11.78 5.90
C THR A 6 -71.68 -10.78 5.33
N SER A 7 -71.07 -9.97 6.19
CA SER A 7 -70.07 -8.96 5.81
C SER A 7 -68.69 -9.61 5.59
N PHE A 8 -68.30 -9.82 4.33
CA PHE A 8 -67.05 -10.49 3.92
C PHE A 8 -65.98 -9.52 3.34
N LEU A 9 -65.83 -8.30 3.85
CA LEU A 9 -65.00 -7.26 3.19
C LEU A 9 -63.74 -6.71 3.91
N PRO A 10 -63.44 -6.95 5.22
CA PRO A 10 -62.28 -6.29 5.83
C PRO A 10 -60.94 -7.04 5.65
N VAL A 11 -60.96 -8.36 5.41
CA VAL A 11 -59.72 -9.18 5.43
C VAL A 11 -58.92 -9.10 4.13
N VAL A 12 -59.59 -8.89 2.99
CA VAL A 12 -58.94 -8.86 1.67
C VAL A 12 -58.13 -7.57 1.49
N HIS A 13 -58.67 -6.43 1.94
CA HIS A 13 -57.99 -5.13 1.87
C HIS A 13 -56.72 -5.09 2.73
N ALA A 14 -56.76 -5.68 3.93
CA ALA A 14 -55.60 -5.77 4.81
C ALA A 14 -54.46 -6.59 4.18
N ARG A 15 -54.78 -7.70 3.49
CA ARG A 15 -53.77 -8.54 2.82
C ARG A 15 -53.15 -7.87 1.60
N VAL A 16 -53.93 -7.12 0.81
CA VAL A 16 -53.42 -6.37 -0.35
C VAL A 16 -52.48 -5.23 0.08
N VAL A 17 -52.80 -4.53 1.17
CA VAL A 17 -51.94 -3.45 1.70
C VAL A 17 -50.61 -4.00 2.23
N VAL A 18 -50.62 -5.13 2.95
CA VAL A 18 -49.39 -5.75 3.48
C VAL A 18 -48.48 -6.26 2.36
N ILE A 19 -49.03 -6.85 1.29
CA ILE A 19 -48.24 -7.32 0.14
C ILE A 19 -47.63 -6.13 -0.64
N GLY A 20 -48.37 -5.02 -0.77
CA GLY A 20 -47.86 -3.78 -1.37
C GLY A 20 -46.71 -3.15 -0.59
N LEU A 21 -46.77 -3.19 0.75
CA LEU A 21 -45.73 -2.62 1.61
C LEU A 21 -44.44 -3.48 1.61
N LEU A 22 -44.60 -4.81 1.56
CA LEU A 22 -43.47 -5.75 1.44
C LEU A 22 -42.75 -5.64 0.09
N SER A 23 -43.47 -5.40 -1.00
CA SER A 23 -42.87 -5.25 -2.34
C SER A 23 -42.11 -3.93 -2.51
N ALA A 24 -42.50 -2.86 -1.80
CA ALA A 24 -41.75 -1.60 -1.76
C ALA A 24 -40.41 -1.72 -1.00
N LEU A 25 -40.32 -2.56 0.04
CA LEU A 25 -39.05 -2.79 0.76
C LEU A 25 -38.03 -3.58 -0.07
N VAL A 26 -38.47 -4.49 -0.94
CA VAL A 26 -37.57 -5.33 -1.75
C VAL A 26 -36.93 -4.53 -2.91
N LEU A 27 -37.60 -3.48 -3.42
CA LEU A 27 -37.05 -2.65 -4.49
C LEU A 27 -36.06 -1.57 -4.03
N ALA A 28 -35.95 -1.29 -2.72
CA ALA A 28 -34.98 -0.33 -2.19
C ALA A 28 -33.53 -0.89 -2.12
N GLY A 29 -33.33 -2.19 -2.40
CA GLY A 29 -32.02 -2.85 -2.31
C GLY A 29 -31.20 -2.90 -3.60
N CYS A 30 -31.76 -2.51 -4.75
CA CYS A 30 -31.08 -2.61 -6.06
C CYS A 30 -30.67 -1.24 -6.62
N GLY A 31 -30.07 -0.40 -5.78
CA GLY A 31 -29.32 0.77 -6.24
C GLY A 31 -27.86 0.39 -6.48
N SER A 32 -27.53 -0.12 -7.67
CA SER A 32 -26.13 -0.22 -8.07
C SER A 32 -25.56 1.20 -8.11
N THR A 33 -24.79 1.57 -7.09
CA THR A 33 -24.07 2.85 -7.07
C THR A 33 -23.04 2.83 -8.19
N SER A 34 -23.43 3.31 -9.36
CA SER A 34 -22.45 3.80 -10.32
C SER A 34 -21.71 4.92 -9.60
N ARG A 35 -20.50 4.63 -9.14
CA ARG A 35 -19.62 5.59 -8.48
C ARG A 35 -19.37 6.70 -9.48
N ARG A 36 -20.15 7.78 -9.39
CA ARG A 36 -19.87 9.05 -10.06
C ARG A 36 -18.45 9.40 -9.66
N VAL A 37 -17.56 9.56 -10.64
CA VAL A 37 -16.24 10.14 -10.41
C VAL A 37 -16.51 11.60 -10.09
N ASN A 38 -16.72 11.88 -8.80
CA ASN A 38 -16.84 13.25 -8.31
C ASN A 38 -15.41 13.78 -8.23
N TYR A 39 -15.05 14.60 -9.22
CA TYR A 39 -13.81 15.36 -9.15
C TYR A 39 -14.02 16.41 -8.07
N GLU A 40 -13.57 16.12 -6.85
CA GLU A 40 -13.56 17.09 -5.77
C GLU A 40 -12.46 18.12 -6.11
N PRO A 41 -12.79 19.40 -6.34
CA PRO A 41 -11.79 20.41 -6.64
C PRO A 41 -10.81 20.55 -5.47
N GLU A 42 -9.53 20.70 -5.79
CA GLU A 42 -8.43 20.90 -4.82
C GLU A 42 -8.79 22.01 -3.82
N ALA A 43 -9.02 21.62 -2.55
CA ALA A 43 -9.23 22.54 -1.46
C ALA A 43 -7.98 22.54 -0.56
N PHE A 44 -7.08 23.50 -0.78
CA PHE A 44 -5.84 23.70 0.01
C PHE A 44 -6.08 24.09 1.49
N GLY A 45 -7.29 23.88 2.02
CA GLY A 45 -7.70 24.19 3.40
C GLY A 45 -7.58 23.01 4.38
N SER A 46 -7.56 21.76 3.90
CA SER A 46 -7.45 20.57 4.76
C SER A 46 -5.98 20.21 5.02
N THR A 47 -5.32 21.01 5.85
CA THR A 47 -3.89 20.80 6.18
C THR A 47 -3.63 19.59 7.07
N THR A 48 -4.67 18.94 7.59
CA THR A 48 -4.53 17.87 8.58
C THR A 48 -4.75 16.47 8.01
N THR A 49 -5.46 16.25 6.90
CA THR A 49 -5.76 14.87 6.45
C THR A 49 -4.50 14.10 6.05
N HIS A 50 -3.57 14.77 5.38
CA HIS A 50 -2.37 14.16 4.80
C HIS A 50 -1.11 14.37 5.65
N THR A 51 -1.25 15.00 6.83
CA THR A 51 -0.10 15.48 7.59
C THR A 51 -0.27 15.27 9.10
N ARG A 52 0.83 14.89 9.77
CA ARG A 52 0.93 14.80 11.24
C ARG A 52 2.30 15.29 11.70
N ASP A 53 2.32 15.93 12.86
CA ASP A 53 3.52 16.38 13.55
C ASP A 53 4.00 15.34 14.56
N TYR A 54 5.33 15.16 14.65
CA TYR A 54 5.98 14.19 15.50
C TYR A 54 7.15 14.80 16.26
N GLU A 55 7.26 14.49 17.55
CA GLU A 55 8.44 14.81 18.38
C GLU A 55 9.56 13.76 18.20
N ALA A 56 9.85 13.42 16.94
CA ALA A 56 10.93 12.52 16.56
C ALA A 56 11.75 13.10 15.40
N THR A 57 12.95 12.56 15.20
CA THR A 57 13.77 12.91 14.02
C THR A 57 13.14 12.38 12.72
N GLU A 58 13.55 12.93 11.56
CA GLU A 58 13.09 12.45 10.24
C GLU A 58 13.33 10.96 10.10
N ALA A 59 14.55 10.51 10.42
CA ALA A 59 14.94 9.12 10.32
C ALA A 59 14.06 8.21 11.19
N GLN A 60 13.74 8.59 12.42
CA GLN A 60 12.86 7.80 13.30
C GLN A 60 11.42 7.75 12.76
N THR A 61 10.90 8.91 12.34
CA THR A 61 9.54 9.03 11.80
C THR A 61 9.38 8.19 10.53
N CYS A 62 10.33 8.26 9.61
CA CYS A 62 10.29 7.51 8.36
C CYS A 62 10.61 6.01 8.57
N GLU A 63 11.41 5.64 9.57
CA GLU A 63 11.59 4.24 9.95
C GLU A 63 10.28 3.62 10.47
N ALA A 64 9.56 4.34 11.34
CA ALA A 64 8.25 3.94 11.82
C ALA A 64 7.22 3.86 10.68
N ALA A 65 7.22 4.82 9.75
CA ALA A 65 6.38 4.79 8.56
C ALA A 65 6.68 3.57 7.68
N ARG A 66 7.96 3.21 7.51
CA ARG A 66 8.38 2.01 6.79
C ARG A 66 7.82 0.75 7.45
N ARG A 67 7.91 0.64 8.78
CA ARG A 67 7.31 -0.49 9.52
C ARG A 67 5.79 -0.52 9.37
N ALA A 68 5.13 0.63 9.43
CA ALA A 68 3.69 0.75 9.23
C ALA A 68 3.28 0.23 7.85
N LEU A 69 3.95 0.64 6.78
CA LEU A 69 3.68 0.17 5.41
C LEU A 69 3.91 -1.34 5.27
N LEU A 70 5.04 -1.85 5.77
CA LEU A 70 5.34 -3.29 5.77
C LEU A 70 4.26 -4.09 6.52
N SER A 71 3.76 -3.59 7.66
CA SER A 71 2.70 -4.24 8.44
C SER A 71 1.39 -4.39 7.68
N GLN A 72 1.14 -3.51 6.70
CA GLN A 72 -0.05 -3.53 5.85
C GLN A 72 0.16 -4.32 4.54
N GLY A 73 1.32 -4.95 4.37
CA GLY A 73 1.66 -5.74 3.19
C GLY A 73 2.06 -4.90 1.98
N TYR A 74 2.53 -3.66 2.18
CA TYR A 74 3.17 -2.90 1.12
C TYR A 74 4.60 -3.40 0.89
N MET A 75 4.99 -3.55 -0.37
CA MET A 75 6.38 -3.78 -0.77
C MET A 75 7.10 -2.44 -0.86
N ILE A 76 8.18 -2.25 -0.09
CA ILE A 76 8.95 -1.01 -0.10
C ILE A 76 9.71 -0.89 -1.41
N THR A 77 9.54 0.24 -2.11
CA THR A 77 10.19 0.54 -3.39
C THR A 77 11.32 1.55 -3.23
N ALA A 78 11.24 2.44 -2.24
CA ALA A 78 12.32 3.35 -1.86
C ALA A 78 12.24 3.65 -0.36
N ALA A 79 13.39 3.77 0.31
CA ALA A 79 13.47 4.18 1.70
C ALA A 79 14.81 4.84 2.01
N ASN A 80 14.79 6.02 2.63
CA ASN A 80 15.93 6.73 3.17
C ASN A 80 15.48 7.46 4.46
N ALA A 81 16.27 8.44 4.94
CA ALA A 81 15.98 9.09 6.22
C ALA A 81 14.76 10.03 6.18
N ASP A 82 14.40 10.56 5.01
CA ASP A 82 13.39 11.61 4.82
C ASP A 82 12.22 11.17 3.92
N LEU A 83 12.27 9.96 3.35
CA LEU A 83 11.31 9.43 2.40
C LEU A 83 11.16 7.92 2.54
N VAL A 84 9.91 7.47 2.50
CA VAL A 84 9.56 6.06 2.27
C VAL A 84 8.47 5.96 1.22
N THR A 85 8.68 5.10 0.23
CA THR A 85 7.67 4.74 -0.76
C THR A 85 7.43 3.24 -0.70
N GLY A 86 6.17 2.84 -0.71
CA GLY A 86 5.74 1.45 -0.75
C GLY A 86 4.61 1.25 -1.73
N ARG A 87 4.45 0.02 -2.21
CA ARG A 87 3.44 -0.32 -3.21
C ARG A 87 2.69 -1.59 -2.83
N LYS A 88 1.39 -1.60 -3.08
CA LYS A 88 0.54 -2.78 -2.89
C LYS A 88 -0.39 -2.96 -4.08
N SER A 89 -0.39 -4.15 -4.66
CA SER A 89 -1.22 -4.51 -5.80
C SER A 89 -2.40 -5.38 -5.35
N PHE A 90 -3.54 -5.20 -5.99
CA PHE A 90 -4.80 -5.89 -5.73
C PHE A 90 -5.45 -6.29 -7.05
N GLN A 91 -6.11 -7.43 -7.07
CA GLN A 91 -6.87 -7.90 -8.23
C GLN A 91 -8.32 -8.19 -7.81
N PRO A 92 -9.19 -7.17 -7.75
CA PRO A 92 -10.58 -7.34 -7.31
C PRO A 92 -11.43 -8.19 -8.29
N ALA A 93 -11.02 -8.27 -9.56
CA ALA A 93 -11.64 -9.09 -10.59
C ALA A 93 -10.56 -9.58 -11.58
N SER A 94 -10.83 -10.65 -12.34
CA SER A 94 -9.84 -11.31 -13.21
C SER A 94 -9.15 -10.36 -14.20
N GLU A 95 -9.83 -9.32 -14.68
CA GLU A 95 -9.34 -8.39 -15.71
C GLU A 95 -9.00 -6.99 -15.16
N VAL A 96 -9.12 -6.79 -13.84
CA VAL A 96 -8.90 -5.49 -13.19
C VAL A 96 -7.73 -5.59 -12.24
N HIS A 97 -6.67 -4.86 -12.53
CA HIS A 97 -5.51 -4.72 -11.64
C HIS A 97 -5.53 -3.33 -11.03
N VAL A 98 -5.42 -3.27 -9.71
CA VAL A 98 -5.36 -2.02 -8.95
C VAL A 98 -4.04 -1.97 -8.22
N GLU A 99 -3.36 -0.85 -8.29
CA GLU A 99 -2.08 -0.62 -7.64
C GLU A 99 -2.19 0.61 -6.76
N VAL A 100 -1.79 0.50 -5.50
CA VAL A 100 -1.71 1.63 -4.57
C VAL A 100 -0.24 1.88 -4.27
N GLU A 101 0.26 3.02 -4.74
CA GLU A 101 1.56 3.56 -4.33
C GLU A 101 1.34 4.51 -3.15
N PHE A 102 2.05 4.29 -2.06
CA PHE A 102 2.01 5.09 -0.85
C PHE A 102 3.38 5.75 -0.66
N ARG A 103 3.38 7.06 -0.48
CA ARG A 103 4.59 7.87 -0.28
C ARG A 103 4.46 8.65 1.03
N VAL A 104 5.50 8.58 1.85
CA VAL A 104 5.64 9.31 3.11
C VAL A 104 6.92 10.14 3.05
N VAL A 105 6.81 11.44 3.22
CA VAL A 105 7.96 12.36 3.32
C VAL A 105 8.01 12.87 4.76
N CYS A 106 9.15 12.68 5.42
CA CYS A 106 9.41 13.18 6.76
C CYS A 106 10.32 14.39 6.65
N ALA A 107 9.79 15.59 6.94
CA ALA A 107 10.54 16.83 6.84
C ALA A 107 10.67 17.49 8.20
N ARG A 108 11.87 17.96 8.55
CA ARG A 108 12.08 18.75 9.77
C ARG A 108 11.19 19.98 9.82
N GLU A 109 10.55 20.17 10.96
CA GLU A 109 9.83 21.39 11.25
C GLU A 109 10.83 22.52 11.50
N SER A 110 10.88 23.49 10.60
CA SER A 110 11.78 24.65 10.71
C SER A 110 11.18 25.67 11.67
N THR A 111 11.44 25.53 12.97
CA THR A 111 11.08 26.60 13.90
C THR A 111 12.01 27.80 13.66
N ARG A 112 11.45 28.99 13.42
CA ARG A 112 12.18 30.27 13.22
C ARG A 112 13.22 30.58 14.31
N SER A 113 13.09 29.95 15.47
CA SER A 113 14.09 29.94 16.54
C SER A 113 15.09 28.83 16.25
N GLY A 114 16.32 29.17 15.81
CA GLY A 114 17.37 28.26 15.29
C GLY A 114 17.93 27.19 16.25
N LYS A 115 17.07 26.55 17.03
CA LYS A 115 17.37 25.39 17.87
C LYS A 115 17.04 24.14 17.04
N ALA A 116 17.94 23.15 17.05
CA ALA A 116 17.67 21.86 16.44
C ALA A 116 16.50 21.20 17.19
N SER A 117 15.27 21.37 16.71
CA SER A 117 14.13 20.62 17.22
C SER A 117 14.22 19.19 16.68
N ARG A 118 13.81 18.24 17.52
CA ARG A 118 13.50 16.87 17.10
C ARG A 118 12.05 16.80 16.60
N ASN A 119 11.61 17.84 15.88
CA ASN A 119 10.23 17.92 15.41
C ASN A 119 10.24 17.66 13.91
N THR A 120 9.41 16.73 13.48
CA THR A 120 9.27 16.33 12.08
C THR A 120 7.79 16.36 11.73
N VAL A 121 7.51 16.85 10.54
CA VAL A 121 6.20 16.77 9.92
C VAL A 121 6.22 15.62 8.92
N ALA A 122 5.32 14.66 9.07
CA ALA A 122 5.14 13.56 8.11
C ALA A 122 4.03 13.90 7.13
N PHE A 123 4.35 13.92 5.83
CA PHE A 123 3.41 14.11 4.73
C PHE A 123 3.16 12.79 4.03
N ALA A 124 1.92 12.31 4.07
CA ALA A 124 1.48 11.05 3.49
C ALA A 124 0.62 11.30 2.24
N THR A 125 0.94 10.61 1.14
CA THR A 125 0.15 10.65 -0.10
C THR A 125 0.02 9.24 -0.65
N ALA A 126 -1.16 8.88 -1.15
CA ALA A 126 -1.39 7.59 -1.77
C ALA A 126 -2.06 7.78 -3.13
N LEU A 127 -1.47 7.18 -4.16
CA LEU A 127 -1.99 7.17 -5.53
C LEU A 127 -2.52 5.78 -5.85
N GLN A 128 -3.75 5.70 -6.34
CA GLN A 128 -4.36 4.48 -6.82
C GLN A 128 -4.42 4.49 -8.33
N ASP A 129 -3.70 3.56 -8.95
CA ASP A 129 -3.75 3.28 -10.37
C ASP A 129 -4.66 2.08 -10.63
N ARG A 130 -5.50 2.20 -11.66
CA ARG A 130 -6.34 1.12 -12.15
C ARG A 130 -5.92 0.76 -13.57
N TYR A 131 -5.73 -0.52 -13.83
CA TYR A 131 -5.40 -1.08 -15.13
C TYR A 131 -6.52 -2.02 -15.56
N GLY A 132 -6.98 -1.85 -16.80
CA GLY A 132 -7.92 -2.74 -17.47
C GLY A 132 -7.24 -3.43 -18.65
N LEU A 133 -7.77 -4.59 -19.03
CA LEU A 133 -7.33 -5.27 -20.24
C LEU A 133 -7.98 -4.63 -21.47
N LYS A 134 -7.14 -4.22 -22.42
CA LYS A 134 -7.59 -3.85 -23.76
C LYS A 134 -7.28 -5.01 -24.70
N LYS A 135 -8.33 -5.62 -25.27
CA LYS A 135 -8.17 -6.60 -26.33
C LYS A 135 -7.58 -5.94 -27.57
N VAL A 136 -6.40 -6.39 -27.98
CA VAL A 136 -5.77 -5.96 -29.23
C VAL A 136 -5.94 -7.08 -30.25
N ASN A 137 -6.75 -6.86 -31.28
CA ASN A 137 -6.86 -7.79 -32.40
C ASN A 137 -5.71 -7.50 -33.38
N ASN A 138 -4.60 -8.24 -33.29
CA ASN A 138 -3.52 -8.15 -34.26
C ASN A 138 -3.74 -9.20 -35.36
N SER A 139 -4.12 -8.74 -36.55
CA SER A 139 -4.28 -9.62 -37.72
C SER A 139 -2.96 -9.65 -38.50
N ALA A 140 -2.29 -10.81 -38.51
CA ALA A 140 -1.15 -11.03 -39.40
C ALA A 140 -1.65 -11.38 -40.80
N SER A 141 -1.45 -10.48 -41.77
CA SER A 141 -1.71 -10.78 -43.18
C SER A 141 -0.53 -11.55 -43.77
N LEU A 142 -0.73 -12.81 -44.11
CA LEU A 142 0.24 -13.58 -44.88
C LEU A 142 -0.03 -13.33 -46.38
N GLY A 143 0.90 -12.65 -47.04
CA GLY A 143 0.87 -12.44 -48.48
C GLY A 143 1.31 -13.70 -49.21
N VAL A 144 0.38 -14.45 -49.80
CA VAL A 144 0.68 -15.48 -50.79
C VAL A 144 0.70 -14.82 -52.18
N GLY A 145 1.81 -14.97 -52.90
CA GLY A 145 2.04 -14.28 -54.17
C GLY A 145 0.96 -14.54 -55.24
N ALA A 146 0.83 -13.57 -56.15
CA ALA A 146 0.05 -13.57 -57.40
C ALA A 146 -1.48 -13.82 -57.36
N ILE A 147 -2.09 -14.22 -56.23
CA ILE A 147 -3.53 -14.58 -56.21
C ILE A 147 -4.35 -14.04 -55.02
N GLY A 148 -3.80 -13.13 -54.21
CA GLY A 148 -4.57 -12.39 -53.21
C GLY A 148 -4.26 -12.81 -51.77
N SER A 149 -4.44 -11.87 -50.84
CA SER A 149 -4.10 -12.05 -49.43
C SER A 149 -5.19 -12.83 -48.69
N LEU A 150 -4.77 -13.78 -47.85
CA LEU A 150 -5.67 -14.48 -46.93
C LEU A 150 -5.33 -14.02 -45.50
N SER A 151 -6.20 -13.22 -44.91
CA SER A 151 -6.15 -12.87 -43.49
C SER A 151 -6.82 -13.98 -42.69
N LEU A 152 -6.01 -14.82 -42.04
CA LEU A 152 -6.51 -15.72 -41.02
C LEU A 152 -6.52 -14.97 -39.68
N PRO A 153 -7.68 -14.80 -39.01
CA PRO A 153 -7.71 -14.28 -37.66
C PRO A 153 -7.12 -15.35 -36.74
N PHE A 154 -5.83 -15.26 -36.44
CA PHE A 154 -5.27 -16.02 -35.33
C PHE A 154 -5.90 -15.50 -34.05
N SER A 155 -6.58 -16.37 -33.30
CA SER A 155 -7.30 -16.02 -32.06
C SER A 155 -6.38 -15.77 -30.87
N GLY A 156 -5.23 -15.12 -31.09
CA GLY A 156 -4.42 -14.56 -30.02
C GLY A 156 -5.01 -13.21 -29.64
N SER A 157 -5.94 -13.19 -28.68
CA SER A 157 -6.28 -11.94 -28.00
C SER A 157 -5.09 -11.59 -27.11
N ASP A 158 -4.20 -10.71 -27.57
CA ASP A 158 -3.21 -10.12 -26.67
C ASP A 158 -3.94 -9.11 -25.80
N ASP A 159 -4.05 -9.42 -24.51
CA ASP A 159 -4.61 -8.53 -23.51
C ASP A 159 -3.52 -7.56 -23.04
N ALA A 160 -3.58 -6.30 -23.51
CA ALA A 160 -2.66 -5.25 -23.05
C ALA A 160 -3.23 -4.57 -21.81
N MET A 161 -2.45 -4.53 -20.71
CA MET A 161 -2.80 -3.70 -19.55
C MET A 161 -2.61 -2.22 -19.89
N VAL A 162 -3.71 -1.49 -19.97
CA VAL A 162 -3.70 -0.03 -20.14
C VAL A 162 -4.13 0.61 -18.83
N LYS A 163 -3.42 1.65 -18.39
CA LYS A 163 -3.83 2.47 -17.23
C LYS A 163 -5.13 3.17 -17.57
N VAL A 164 -6.22 2.76 -16.92
CA VAL A 164 -7.58 3.27 -17.16
C VAL A 164 -7.97 4.41 -16.23
N ALA A 165 -7.36 4.49 -15.04
CA ALA A 165 -7.54 5.62 -14.11
C ALA A 165 -6.33 5.77 -13.18
N SER A 166 -6.12 6.99 -12.70
CA SER A 166 -5.14 7.35 -11.67
C SER A 166 -5.81 8.36 -10.75
N GLU A 167 -5.95 8.03 -9.47
CA GLU A 167 -6.64 8.88 -8.50
C GLU A 167 -5.85 8.93 -7.19
N THR A 168 -5.66 10.12 -6.63
CA THR A 168 -5.16 10.28 -5.26
C THR A 168 -6.24 9.81 -4.30
N LEU A 169 -5.90 8.95 -3.35
CA LEU A 169 -6.81 8.55 -2.30
C LEU A 169 -7.05 9.74 -1.36
N THR A 170 -8.32 10.06 -1.12
CA THR A 170 -8.76 11.16 -0.24
C THR A 170 -9.52 10.69 1.00
N ASP A 171 -9.64 9.37 1.21
CA ASP A 171 -10.35 8.79 2.35
C ASP A 171 -9.59 9.10 3.66
N GLU A 172 -10.18 9.94 4.52
CA GLU A 172 -9.60 10.31 5.81
C GLU A 172 -9.32 9.10 6.71
N ARG A 173 -10.23 8.12 6.74
CA ARG A 173 -10.07 6.93 7.58
C ARG A 173 -8.90 6.07 7.12
N PHE A 174 -8.56 6.12 5.84
CA PHE A 174 -7.39 5.43 5.32
C PHE A 174 -6.10 6.04 5.89
N TYR A 175 -5.99 7.38 5.91
CA TYR A 175 -4.85 8.08 6.50
C TYR A 175 -4.79 7.94 8.01
N ASP A 176 -5.93 8.04 8.70
CA ASP A 176 -5.99 7.87 10.16
C ASP A 176 -5.43 6.51 10.60
N ARG A 177 -5.82 5.43 9.91
CA ARG A 177 -5.27 4.09 10.19
C ARG A 177 -3.76 4.00 9.95
N PHE A 178 -3.26 4.66 8.92
CA PHE A 178 -1.82 4.71 8.66
C PHE A 178 -1.08 5.45 9.78
N PHE A 179 -1.55 6.63 10.17
CA PHE A 179 -0.92 7.42 11.23
C PHE A 179 -1.00 6.71 12.58
N SER A 180 -2.12 6.06 12.93
CA SER A 180 -2.19 5.23 14.15
C SER A 180 -1.16 4.09 14.18
N LEU A 181 -0.81 3.52 13.03
CA LEU A 181 0.25 2.51 12.96
C LEU A 181 1.63 3.13 13.11
N LEU A 182 1.86 4.28 12.48
CA LEU A 182 3.09 5.04 12.59
C LEU A 182 3.36 5.40 14.06
N ASP A 183 2.37 5.96 14.76
CA ASP A 183 2.44 6.32 16.18
C ASP A 183 2.89 5.12 17.02
N ARG A 184 2.24 3.97 16.83
CA ARG A 184 2.59 2.72 17.53
C ARG A 184 4.02 2.24 17.25
N TYR A 185 4.54 2.44 16.04
CA TYR A 185 5.91 2.07 15.70
C TYR A 185 6.95 3.10 16.17
N LEU A 186 6.55 4.35 16.42
CA LEU A 186 7.38 5.38 17.05
C LEU A 186 7.51 5.18 18.56
N GLU A 187 6.41 4.82 19.23
CA GLU A 187 6.39 4.58 20.68
C GLU A 187 7.19 3.31 21.06
N GLY A 188 7.35 2.39 20.11
CA GLY A 188 8.06 1.12 20.31
C GLY A 188 7.31 0.17 21.29
N PRO A 189 7.73 -1.09 21.42
CA PRO A 189 7.48 -1.81 22.65
C PRO A 189 8.23 -1.06 23.77
N GLU A 190 7.50 -0.62 24.78
CA GLU A 190 7.98 0.14 25.94
C GLU A 190 9.40 -0.27 26.38
N GLY A 191 10.34 0.68 26.39
CA GLY A 191 11.52 0.60 27.26
C GLY A 191 12.85 0.15 26.65
N GLU A 192 13.28 0.80 25.56
CA GLU A 192 14.71 1.07 25.39
C GLU A 192 14.87 2.57 25.13
N GLU A 193 14.62 3.35 26.19
CA GLU A 193 15.48 4.49 26.44
C GLU A 193 16.91 3.97 26.31
N GLU A 194 17.62 4.39 25.27
CA GLU A 194 19.08 4.39 25.25
C GLU A 194 19.51 5.41 26.33
N ALA A 195 19.31 5.01 27.58
CA ALA A 195 19.81 5.65 28.77
C ALA A 195 21.32 5.54 28.71
N GLY A 196 21.95 6.61 28.23
CA GLY A 196 23.33 6.97 28.48
C GLY A 196 24.32 5.83 28.39
N ALA A 197 24.92 5.63 27.21
CA ALA A 197 26.31 5.21 27.19
C ALA A 197 27.11 6.20 28.07
N PRO A 198 27.72 5.76 29.19
CA PRO A 198 28.66 6.61 29.88
C PRO A 198 29.81 6.86 28.90
N ALA A 199 30.10 8.13 28.66
CA ALA A 199 31.28 8.57 27.96
C ALA A 199 32.53 7.98 28.64
N GLU A 200 33.07 6.88 28.10
CA GLU A 200 34.46 6.52 28.33
C GLU A 200 35.32 7.62 27.70
N THR A 201 35.81 8.52 28.54
CA THR A 201 36.78 9.54 28.13
C THR A 201 38.15 8.87 27.97
N PRO A 202 38.91 9.18 26.91
CA PRO A 202 40.14 8.48 26.56
C PRO A 202 41.30 8.95 27.43
N ALA A 203 42.03 8.03 28.06
CA ALA A 203 43.29 8.32 28.76
C ALA A 203 44.43 7.42 28.25
N ALA A 204 45.19 8.01 27.32
CA ALA A 204 46.65 7.95 27.15
C ALA A 204 47.47 6.70 27.53
N SER A 205 48.26 6.23 26.55
CA SER A 205 49.51 5.46 26.69
C SER A 205 50.69 6.33 26.16
N PRO A 206 52.01 6.01 26.22
CA PRO A 206 52.86 5.03 26.98
C PRO A 206 54.20 5.70 27.49
N PRO A 207 55.46 5.14 27.60
CA PRO A 207 56.07 3.77 27.60
C PRO A 207 57.19 3.60 28.72
N PRO A 208 58.26 2.74 28.68
CA PRO A 208 58.63 1.57 27.82
C PRO A 208 59.17 0.31 28.57
N ALA A 209 59.32 -0.79 27.82
CA ALA A 209 60.48 -1.73 27.80
C ALA A 209 60.08 -3.22 27.81
N ALA A 210 60.20 -3.87 26.65
CA ALA A 210 61.15 -4.97 26.39
C ALA A 210 60.67 -5.79 25.19
N SER A 211 61.40 -5.65 24.09
CA SER A 211 61.29 -6.44 22.88
C SER A 211 61.50 -7.93 23.17
N SER A 212 60.63 -8.78 22.62
CA SER A 212 61.03 -10.11 22.19
C SER A 212 60.40 -10.41 20.84
N SER A 213 61.27 -10.49 19.84
CA SER A 213 60.99 -10.79 18.45
C SER A 213 60.57 -12.26 18.33
N GLN A 214 59.37 -12.55 17.82
CA GLN A 214 59.05 -13.86 17.25
C GLN A 214 58.56 -13.71 15.81
N PRO A 215 59.01 -14.57 14.87
CA PRO A 215 58.64 -14.47 13.45
C PRO A 215 57.19 -14.92 13.19
N ALA A 216 56.57 -14.29 12.21
CA ALA A 216 55.21 -14.60 11.75
C ALA A 216 55.09 -16.02 11.16
N PRO A 217 53.95 -16.72 11.36
CA PRO A 217 53.66 -17.96 10.64
C PRO A 217 53.23 -17.68 9.20
N VAL A 218 53.76 -18.49 8.28
CA VAL A 218 53.46 -18.54 6.84
C VAL A 218 52.01 -19.00 6.61
N PRO A 219 51.25 -18.43 5.64
CA PRO A 219 49.90 -18.91 5.34
C PRO A 219 49.92 -20.27 4.59
N ALA A 220 49.10 -21.21 5.05
CA ALA A 220 48.84 -22.49 4.36
C ALA A 220 47.77 -22.32 3.25
N PRO A 221 47.82 -23.09 2.15
CA PRO A 221 46.88 -22.97 1.04
C PRO A 221 45.49 -23.50 1.40
N ALA A 222 44.46 -22.82 0.87
CA ALA A 222 43.06 -23.21 1.02
C ALA A 222 42.75 -24.55 0.32
N VAL A 223 42.17 -25.49 1.07
CA VAL A 223 41.63 -26.74 0.54
C VAL A 223 40.16 -26.50 0.18
N THR A 224 39.84 -26.53 -1.10
CA THR A 224 38.46 -26.55 -1.59
C THR A 224 37.89 -27.97 -1.47
N TYR A 225 36.85 -28.14 -0.67
CA TYR A 225 36.05 -29.36 -0.65
C TYR A 225 34.98 -29.29 -1.75
N PRO A 226 34.78 -30.33 -2.57
CA PRO A 226 33.69 -30.35 -3.53
C PRO A 226 32.35 -30.53 -2.80
N VAL A 227 31.38 -29.66 -3.13
CA VAL A 227 29.99 -29.79 -2.70
C VAL A 227 29.32 -30.88 -3.54
N THR A 228 28.85 -31.94 -2.90
CA THR A 228 27.99 -32.94 -3.55
C THR A 228 26.65 -32.30 -3.94
N SER A 229 26.29 -32.40 -5.21
CA SER A 229 24.97 -32.06 -5.72
C SER A 229 23.92 -33.02 -5.18
N SER A 230 22.87 -32.46 -4.55
CA SER A 230 21.70 -33.18 -4.07
C SER A 230 20.86 -33.70 -5.25
N PRO A 231 20.45 -34.98 -5.28
CA PRO A 231 19.62 -35.50 -6.37
C PRO A 231 18.18 -35.00 -6.22
N ASN A 232 17.75 -34.27 -7.24
CA ASN A 232 16.37 -33.83 -7.45
C ASN A 232 15.44 -35.05 -7.51
N ARG A 233 14.36 -35.07 -6.73
CA ARG A 233 13.36 -36.14 -6.74
C ARG A 233 12.06 -35.59 -7.33
N GLY A 234 11.80 -36.02 -8.57
CA GLY A 234 10.46 -36.18 -9.18
C GLY A 234 9.57 -34.95 -9.26
#